data_AF-A0A7V6XL33-F1
#
_entry.id   AF-A0A7V6XL33-F1
#
_cell.length_a   1.000
_cell.length_b   1.000
_cell.length_c   1.000
_cell.angle_alpha   90.00
_cell.angle_beta   90.00
_cell.angle_gamma   90.00
#
_symmetry.space_group_name_H-M   'P 1'
#
loop_
_entity.id
_entity.type
_entity.pdbx_description
1 polymer ?
#
loop_
_entity_poly.entity_id
_entity_poly.type
_entity_poly.pdbx_seq_one_letter_code
_entity_poly.pdbx_strand_id
1 'polypeptide(L)'
;MNVEVIAKVLIPLLGAILTYLIIPLILQKTTKQQRENIYFWVTVAVQAAEMIYKEKGQGKLKKEYVITFLQSKGINLTVQELDVLIEAAVLELNHAKEKLGQG
;
A
#
# COMPACT_ATOMS: atom_id res chain seq x y z
N MET A 1 -4.77 18.24 -9.83
CA MET A 1 -5.48 17.49 -8.77
C MET A 1 -5.12 18.13 -7.43
N ASN A 2 -6.08 18.67 -6.70
CA ASN A 2 -5.81 19.38 -5.45
C ASN A 2 -5.50 18.38 -4.33
N VAL A 3 -4.50 18.70 -3.50
CA VAL A 3 -4.02 17.88 -2.37
C VAL A 3 -5.17 17.49 -1.42
N GLU A 4 -6.21 18.33 -1.30
CA GLU A 4 -7.42 18.02 -0.53
C GLU A 4 -8.22 16.82 -1.03
N VAL A 5 -8.28 16.60 -2.35
CA VAL A 5 -9.03 15.49 -2.95
C VAL A 5 -8.29 14.17 -2.71
N ILE A 6 -6.96 14.21 -2.77
CA ILE A 6 -6.10 13.06 -2.47
C ILE A 6 -6.29 12.64 -1.01
N ALA A 7 -6.27 13.59 -0.08
CA ALA A 7 -6.38 13.31 1.35
C ALA A 7 -7.77 12.79 1.77
N LYS A 8 -8.86 13.34 1.25
CA LYS A 8 -10.23 12.98 1.66
C LYS A 8 -10.68 11.58 1.18
N VAL A 9 -10.04 11.03 0.16
CA VAL A 9 -10.47 9.78 -0.49
C VAL A 9 -9.60 8.59 -0.10
N LEU A 10 -8.29 8.80 0.08
CA LEU A 10 -7.34 7.73 0.42
C LEU A 10 -7.41 7.30 1.90
N ILE A 11 -7.61 8.23 2.84
CA ILE A 11 -7.53 7.94 4.28
C ILE A 11 -8.60 6.91 4.76
N PRO A 12 -9.88 6.95 4.32
CA PRO A 12 -10.89 6.00 4.77
C PRO A 12 -10.80 4.62 4.13
N LEU A 13 -10.27 4.55 2.89
CA LEU A 13 -10.19 3.30 2.13
C LEU A 13 -9.12 2.37 2.75
N LEU A 14 -8.10 2.97 3.37
CA LEU A 14 -7.04 2.29 4.11
C LEU A 14 -7.58 1.47 5.26
N GLY A 15 -8.79 1.71 5.78
CA GLY A 15 -9.34 0.97 6.92
C GLY A 15 -10.02 -0.35 6.58
N ALA A 16 -10.60 -0.50 5.38
CA ALA A 16 -11.62 -1.53 5.13
C ALA A 16 -11.06 -2.87 4.62
N ILE A 17 -9.95 -2.87 3.89
CA ILE A 17 -9.30 -4.10 3.37
C ILE A 17 -8.40 -4.74 4.45
N LEU A 18 -7.96 -3.95 5.44
CA LEU A 18 -7.03 -4.35 6.50
C LEU A 18 -7.57 -5.42 7.45
N THR A 19 -8.89 -5.60 7.54
CA THR A 19 -9.51 -6.48 8.55
C THR A 19 -9.50 -7.96 8.19
N TYR A 20 -9.51 -8.31 6.89
CA TYR A 20 -9.83 -9.69 6.49
C TYR A 20 -8.61 -10.55 6.12
N LEU A 21 -7.50 -9.94 5.65
CA LEU A 21 -6.36 -10.70 5.10
C LEU A 21 -5.10 -10.69 5.98
N ILE A 22 -4.88 -9.61 6.75
CA ILE A 22 -3.56 -9.34 7.37
C ILE A 22 -3.55 -9.58 8.90
N ILE A 23 -4.74 -9.60 9.52
CA ILE A 23 -4.91 -9.71 10.96
C ILE A 23 -4.26 -10.98 11.57
N PRO A 24 -4.40 -12.21 11.05
CA PRO A 24 -3.89 -13.38 11.77
C PRO A 24 -2.36 -13.45 11.90
N LEU A 25 -1.62 -13.02 10.86
CA LEU A 25 -0.17 -13.20 10.78
C LEU A 25 0.63 -12.04 11.36
N ILE A 26 0.16 -10.79 11.19
CA ILE A 26 0.86 -9.60 11.69
C ILE A 26 0.48 -9.28 13.14
N LEU A 27 -0.75 -9.59 13.60
CA LEU A 27 -1.15 -9.34 14.99
C LEU A 27 -0.24 -10.04 16.01
N GLN A 28 0.24 -11.25 15.70
CA GLN A 28 1.06 -12.04 16.62
C GLN A 28 2.48 -11.47 16.79
N LYS A 29 2.97 -10.69 15.83
CA LYS A 29 4.38 -10.24 15.75
C LYS A 29 4.57 -8.74 15.96
N THR A 30 3.49 -7.96 16.05
CA THR A 30 3.56 -6.49 16.03
C THR A 30 2.58 -5.83 17.00
N THR A 31 2.86 -4.58 17.37
CA THR A 31 1.91 -3.71 18.07
C THR A 31 0.97 -3.02 17.09
N LYS A 32 -0.14 -2.45 17.60
CA LYS A 32 -1.07 -1.65 16.78
C LYS A 32 -0.35 -0.51 16.07
N GLN A 33 0.50 0.21 16.79
CA GLN A 33 1.25 1.34 16.27
C GLN A 33 2.28 0.93 15.20
N GLN A 34 2.94 -0.22 15.38
CA GLN A 34 3.83 -0.77 14.35
C GLN A 34 3.07 -1.11 13.07
N ARG A 35 1.87 -1.69 13.18
CA ARG A 35 1.02 -1.97 12.01
C ARG A 35 0.61 -0.70 11.29
N GLU A 36 0.13 0.30 12.03
CA GLU A 36 -0.26 1.60 11.46
C GLU A 36 0.91 2.24 10.70
N ASN A 37 2.13 2.18 11.26
CA ASN A 37 3.33 2.67 10.57
C ASN A 37 3.68 1.85 9.32
N ILE A 38 3.59 0.51 9.38
CA ILE A 38 3.83 -0.36 8.22
C ILE A 38 2.85 -0.01 7.10
N TYR A 39 1.55 0.08 7.41
CA TYR A 39 0.53 0.40 6.41
C TYR A 39 0.74 1.77 5.78
N PHE A 40 1.05 2.78 6.61
CA PHE A 40 1.36 4.12 6.12
C PHE A 40 2.46 4.07 5.05
N TRP A 41 3.58 3.39 5.33
CA TRP A 41 4.69 3.32 4.40
C TRP A 41 4.41 2.45 3.18
N VAL A 42 3.66 1.35 3.31
CA VAL A 42 3.22 0.52 2.15
C VAL A 42 2.43 1.36 1.18
N THR A 43 1.45 2.11 1.67
CA THR A 43 0.60 2.98 0.86
C THR A 43 1.39 4.07 0.17
N VAL A 44 2.27 4.77 0.90
CA VAL A 44 3.15 5.79 0.33
C VAL A 44 4.03 5.20 -0.77
N ALA A 45 4.59 4.01 -0.54
CA ALA A 45 5.46 3.35 -1.50
C ALA A 45 4.72 2.94 -2.78
N VAL A 46 3.53 2.35 -2.66
CA VAL A 46 2.70 1.95 -3.80
C VAL A 46 2.28 3.16 -4.63
N GLN A 47 1.84 4.24 -3.99
CA GLN A 47 1.52 5.48 -4.70
C GLN A 47 2.73 6.07 -5.42
N ALA A 48 3.90 6.09 -4.76
CA ALA A 48 5.13 6.54 -5.38
C ALA A 48 5.51 5.66 -6.59
N ALA A 49 5.41 4.34 -6.48
CA ALA A 49 5.67 3.42 -7.58
C ALA A 49 4.73 3.68 -8.78
N GLU A 50 3.44 3.88 -8.53
CA GLU A 50 2.45 4.21 -9.56
C GLU A 50 2.70 5.56 -10.24
N MET A 51 3.25 6.53 -9.52
CA MET A 51 3.64 7.83 -10.09
C MET A 51 4.93 7.77 -10.91
N ILE A 52 5.91 6.97 -10.47
CA ILE A 52 7.22 6.81 -11.14
C ILE A 52 7.08 5.97 -12.41
N TYR A 53 6.37 4.84 -12.32
CA TYR A 53 6.23 3.86 -13.40
C TYR A 53 4.83 3.94 -14.03
N LYS A 54 4.73 4.62 -15.16
CA LYS A 54 3.44 4.92 -15.81
C LYS A 54 3.11 4.01 -17.00
N GLU A 55 4.07 3.25 -17.50
CA GLU A 55 3.88 2.46 -18.71
C GLU A 55 3.26 1.09 -18.39
N LYS A 56 2.54 0.54 -19.38
CA LYS A 56 1.99 -0.81 -19.28
C LYS A 56 3.13 -1.83 -19.16
N GLY A 57 2.89 -2.90 -18.39
CA GLY A 57 3.87 -3.98 -18.19
C GLY A 57 4.92 -3.72 -17.11
N GLN A 58 4.93 -2.55 -16.46
CA GLN A 58 5.92 -2.19 -15.42
C GLN A 58 5.60 -2.73 -14.01
N GLY A 59 4.69 -3.70 -13.87
CA GLY A 59 4.25 -4.21 -12.56
C GLY A 59 5.40 -4.78 -11.70
N LYS A 60 6.35 -5.47 -12.34
CA LYS A 60 7.54 -6.01 -11.65
C LYS A 60 8.42 -4.88 -11.08
N LEU A 61 8.71 -3.85 -11.89
CA LEU A 61 9.53 -2.71 -11.47
C LEU A 61 8.88 -1.93 -10.32
N LYS A 62 7.55 -1.74 -10.37
CA LYS A 62 6.78 -1.15 -9.29
C LYS A 62 6.95 -1.94 -7.99
N LYS A 63 6.78 -3.26 -8.04
CA LYS A 63 6.89 -4.14 -6.87
C LYS A 63 8.30 -4.13 -6.28
N GLU A 64 9.34 -4.21 -7.11
CA GLU A 64 10.74 -4.13 -6.67
C GLU A 64 11.06 -2.79 -5.99
N TYR A 65 10.56 -1.68 -6.53
CA TYR A 65 10.67 -0.36 -5.91
C TYR A 65 10.01 -0.33 -4.53
N VAL A 66 8.78 -0.83 -4.41
CA VAL A 66 8.04 -0.83 -3.14
C VAL A 66 8.77 -1.65 -2.08
N ILE A 67 9.22 -2.86 -2.42
CA ILE A 67 9.98 -3.73 -1.50
C ILE A 67 11.25 -3.02 -1.02
N THR A 68 12.03 -2.45 -1.95
CA THR A 68 13.28 -1.74 -1.63
C THR A 68 13.01 -0.54 -0.71
N PHE A 69 11.96 0.23 -1.00
CA PHE A 69 11.57 1.37 -0.17
C PHE A 69 11.19 0.94 1.24
N LEU A 70 10.38 -0.10 1.39
CA LEU A 70 9.93 -0.58 2.71
C LEU A 70 11.09 -1.14 3.54
N GLN A 71 12.01 -1.86 2.91
CA GLN A 71 13.24 -2.30 3.55
C GLN A 71 14.09 -1.12 4.02
N SER A 72 14.20 -0.04 3.23
CA SER A 72 14.91 1.18 3.63
C SER A 72 14.29 1.89 4.84
N LYS A 73 13.01 1.63 5.14
CA LYS A 73 12.29 2.12 6.34
C LYS A 73 12.42 1.20 7.55
N GLY A 74 13.22 0.13 7.46
CA GLY A 74 13.39 -0.86 8.52
C GLY A 74 12.19 -1.79 8.69
N ILE A 75 11.32 -1.91 7.67
CA ILE A 75 10.21 -2.86 7.68
C ILE A 75 10.73 -4.23 7.26
N ASN A 76 11.12 -5.02 8.26
CA ASN A 76 11.71 -6.35 8.09
C ASN A 76 10.64 -7.45 8.10
N LEU A 77 9.75 -7.42 7.12
CA LEU A 77 8.79 -8.49 6.86
C LEU A 77 9.34 -9.44 5.78
N THR A 78 8.84 -10.67 5.74
CA THR A 78 9.14 -11.61 4.66
C THR A 78 8.64 -11.07 3.32
N VAL A 79 9.23 -11.52 2.21
CA VAL A 79 8.79 -11.13 0.86
C VAL A 79 7.31 -11.46 0.66
N GLN A 80 6.84 -12.59 1.18
CA GLN A 80 5.44 -13.01 1.10
C GLN A 80 4.52 -12.09 1.91
N GLU A 81 4.90 -11.70 3.12
CA GLU A 81 4.14 -10.74 3.94
C GLU A 81 4.08 -9.36 3.26
N LEU A 82 5.19 -8.89 2.68
CA LEU A 82 5.24 -7.66 1.90
C LEU A 82 4.37 -7.75 0.65
N ASP A 83 4.40 -8.87 -0.07
CA ASP A 83 3.62 -9.06 -1.29
C ASP A 83 2.12 -8.91 -1.02
N VAL A 84 1.61 -9.55 0.05
CA VAL A 84 0.21 -9.42 0.46
C VAL A 84 -0.15 -7.98 0.80
N LEU A 85 0.72 -7.27 1.53
CA LEU A 85 0.52 -5.86 1.89
C LEU A 85 0.46 -4.96 0.64
N ILE A 86 1.35 -5.21 -0.32
CA ILE A 86 1.45 -4.46 -1.57
C ILE A 86 0.21 -4.68 -2.43
N GLU A 87 -0.21 -5.93 -2.63
CA GLU A 87 -1.40 -6.26 -3.42
C GLU A 87 -2.67 -5.66 -2.80
N ALA A 88 -2.79 -5.69 -1.46
CA ALA A 88 -3.90 -5.04 -0.76
C ALA A 88 -3.93 -3.52 -1.01
N ALA A 89 -2.79 -2.85 -0.93
CA ALA A 89 -2.69 -1.40 -1.17
C ALA A 89 -2.92 -1.04 -2.65
N VAL A 90 -2.52 -1.89 -3.60
CA VAL A 90 -2.81 -1.70 -5.04
C VAL A 90 -4.31 -1.84 -5.31
N LEU A 91 -4.95 -2.88 -4.78
CA LEU A 91 -6.39 -3.10 -4.90
C LEU A 91 -7.17 -1.88 -4.37
N GLU A 92 -6.76 -1.39 -3.20
CA GLU A 92 -7.35 -0.21 -2.59
C GLU A 92 -7.21 1.04 -3.46
N LEU A 93 -6.00 1.29 -3.98
CA LEU A 93 -5.74 2.42 -4.87
C LEU A 93 -6.61 2.33 -6.14
N ASN A 94 -6.80 1.14 -6.70
CA ASN A 94 -7.65 0.95 -7.88
C ASN A 94 -9.12 1.22 -7.55
N HIS A 95 -9.64 0.72 -6.43
CA HIS A 95 -10.99 1.05 -5.96
C HIS A 95 -11.17 2.56 -5.72
N ALA A 96 -10.13 3.25 -5.22
CA ALA A 96 -10.15 4.71 -5.06
C ALA A 96 -10.26 5.40 -6.43
N LYS A 97 -9.46 4.99 -7.42
CA LYS A 97 -9.50 5.52 -8.78
C LYS A 97 -10.87 5.30 -9.45
N GLU A 98 -11.44 4.10 -9.33
CA GLU A 98 -12.76 3.77 -9.86
C GLU A 98 -13.85 4.67 -9.29
N LYS A 99 -13.88 4.84 -7.96
CA LYS A 99 -14.83 5.75 -7.29
C LYS A 99 -14.68 7.21 -7.70
N LEU A 100 -13.48 7.61 -8.14
CA LEU A 100 -13.18 8.95 -8.62
C LEU A 100 -13.39 9.12 -10.14
N GLY A 101 -13.84 8.08 -10.86
CA GLY A 101 -14.01 8.12 -12.31
C GLY A 101 -12.69 8.19 -13.09
N GLN A 102 -11.61 7.69 -12.50
CA GLN A 102 -10.25 7.70 -13.07
C GLN A 102 -9.75 6.29 -13.45
N GLY A 103 -10.68 5.35 -13.62
CA GLY A 103 -10.41 3.95 -14.02
C GLY A 103 -10.12 3.81 -15.50
#